data_AF-A0A5J4RER6-F1
#
_entry.id   AF-A0A5J4RER6-F1
#
_cell.length_a   1.000
_cell.length_b   1.000
_cell.length_c   1.000
_cell.angle_alpha   90.00
_cell.angle_beta   90.00
_cell.angle_gamma   90.00
#
_symmetry.space_group_name_H-M   'P 1'
#
loop_
_entity.id
_entity.type
_entity.pdbx_description
1 polymer ?
#
loop_
_entity_poly.entity_id
_entity_poly.type
_entity_poly.pdbx_seq_one_letter_code
_entity_poly.pdbx_strand_id
1 'polypeptide(L)'
;LNTILKEVGNELILITQQHGDSTSCFKGEPPEVLLRLEQCDSALRQWKKAVLQHVQVSEEKIPACPWRIDKDSVFSRIDIILLRVQQMREIILTFVCYFRLERIEIGGPKGGVLSKRMAHIFSEFMQQYDHFGGQTYDALDPEEQQFSKDAQVYKDKSRNWERRLTAIVSESLESEPSVVSAFKTIDSFEGLLNSEEARHELQKKLSRLFERLATEIQTVQKAFTEGKENPPKFYNFPFLAGCVWWVHSLASRIEPSMKSFLQHA
;
A
#
# COMPACT_ATOMS: atom_id res chain seq x y z
N LEU A 1 3.54 -15.39 41.16
CA LEU A 1 3.13 -15.50 39.75
C LEU A 1 3.46 -14.22 38.97
N ASN A 2 2.93 -13.05 39.34
CA ASN A 2 3.22 -11.77 38.65
C ASN A 2 4.71 -11.50 38.44
N THR A 3 5.55 -11.66 39.46
CA THR A 3 7.01 -11.46 39.34
C THR A 3 7.64 -12.40 38.31
N ILE A 4 7.27 -13.69 38.34
CA ILE A 4 7.81 -14.68 37.40
C ILE A 4 7.38 -14.35 35.96
N LEU A 5 6.11 -14.00 35.76
CA LEU A 5 5.61 -13.62 34.43
C LEU A 5 6.28 -12.35 33.91
N LYS A 6 6.60 -11.39 34.79
CA LYS A 6 7.39 -10.21 34.45
C LYS A 6 8.79 -10.58 34.01
N GLU A 7 9.50 -11.42 34.76
CA GLU A 7 10.86 -11.83 34.36
C GLU A 7 10.86 -12.58 33.03
N VAL A 8 9.90 -13.47 32.80
CA VAL A 8 9.74 -14.12 31.48
C VAL A 8 9.44 -13.10 30.38
N GLY A 9 8.61 -12.10 30.66
CA GLY A 9 8.35 -11.00 29.73
C GLY A 9 9.60 -10.17 29.43
N ASN A 10 10.44 -9.91 30.44
CA ASN A 10 11.71 -9.19 30.28
C ASN A 10 12.69 -9.97 29.40
N GLU A 11 12.79 -11.29 29.59
CA GLU A 11 13.60 -12.15 28.74
C GLU A 11 13.10 -12.16 27.29
N LEU A 12 11.78 -12.21 27.08
CA LEU A 12 11.20 -12.11 25.73
C LEU A 12 11.49 -10.76 25.05
N ILE A 13 11.48 -9.67 25.82
CA ILE A 13 11.87 -8.35 25.33
C ILE A 13 13.33 -8.37 24.87
N LEU A 14 14.23 -8.93 25.69
CA LEU A 14 15.65 -9.02 25.37
C LEU A 14 15.90 -9.87 24.12
N ILE A 15 15.24 -11.02 23.98
CA ILE A 15 15.30 -11.86 22.78
C ILE A 15 14.77 -11.09 21.56
N THR A 16 13.69 -10.32 21.72
CA THR A 16 13.12 -9.51 20.64
C THR A 16 14.07 -8.42 20.18
N GLN A 17 14.77 -7.75 21.10
CA GLN A 17 15.77 -6.73 20.77
C GLN A 17 16.96 -7.35 20.02
N GLN A 18 17.44 -8.51 20.48
CA GLN A 18 18.58 -9.20 19.85
C GLN A 18 18.24 -9.75 18.46
N HIS A 19 17.08 -10.40 18.29
CA HIS A 19 16.67 -10.98 17.01
C HIS A 19 16.17 -9.92 16.02
N GLY A 20 15.42 -8.95 16.53
CA GLY A 20 14.92 -7.83 15.76
C GLY A 20 16.05 -6.93 15.26
N ASP A 21 17.05 -6.64 16.09
CA ASP A 21 18.18 -5.75 15.80
C ASP A 21 17.76 -4.50 15.03
N SER A 22 17.31 -3.49 15.78
CA SER A 22 16.79 -2.24 15.21
C SER A 22 17.76 -1.53 14.28
N THR A 23 19.07 -1.69 14.51
CA THR A 23 20.11 -1.03 13.73
C THR A 23 20.31 -1.69 12.37
N SER A 24 20.17 -3.02 12.30
CA SER A 24 20.19 -3.77 11.05
C SER A 24 18.90 -3.63 10.25
N CYS A 25 17.76 -3.40 10.90
CA CYS A 25 16.44 -3.39 10.28
C CYS A 25 16.33 -2.41 9.10
N PHE A 26 16.89 -1.22 9.22
CA PHE A 26 16.82 -0.19 8.17
C PHE A 26 17.88 -0.35 7.06
N LYS A 27 18.87 -1.23 7.27
CA LYS A 27 19.98 -1.48 6.34
C LYS A 27 19.91 -2.86 5.67
N GLY A 28 19.12 -3.78 6.22
CA GLY A 28 18.94 -5.13 5.73
C GLY A 28 17.97 -5.24 4.57
N GLU A 29 17.86 -6.43 4.01
CA GLU A 29 16.89 -6.70 2.95
C GLU A 29 15.45 -6.71 3.51
N PRO A 30 14.49 -5.97 2.90
CA PRO A 30 13.15 -5.85 3.45
C PRO A 30 12.42 -7.17 3.72
N PRO A 31 12.47 -8.20 2.84
CA PRO A 31 11.79 -9.48 3.11
C PRO A 31 12.31 -10.19 4.36
N GLU A 32 13.64 -10.17 4.56
CA GLU A 32 14.28 -10.80 5.72
C GLU A 32 13.93 -10.04 7.01
N VAL A 33 14.00 -8.70 6.97
CA VAL A 33 13.66 -7.84 8.11
C VAL A 33 12.18 -8.02 8.50
N LEU A 34 11.27 -8.05 7.52
CA LEU A 34 9.85 -8.25 7.76
C LEU A 34 9.57 -9.62 8.39
N LEU A 35 10.25 -10.67 7.92
CA LEU A 35 10.13 -12.02 8.50
C LEU A 35 10.61 -12.04 9.96
N ARG A 36 11.75 -11.42 10.27
CA ARG A 36 12.26 -11.33 11.65
C ARG A 36 11.30 -10.59 12.57
N LEU A 37 10.77 -9.44 12.14
CA LEU A 37 9.79 -8.67 12.90
C LEU A 37 8.46 -9.45 13.09
N GLU A 38 8.02 -10.21 12.08
CA GLU A 38 6.84 -11.05 12.19
C GLU A 38 7.03 -12.20 13.18
N GLN A 39 8.22 -12.82 13.22
CA GLN A 39 8.57 -13.83 14.22
C GLN A 39 8.52 -13.24 15.64
N CYS A 40 9.08 -12.04 15.84
CA CYS A 40 9.02 -11.33 17.12
C CYS A 40 7.58 -11.03 17.54
N ASP A 41 6.76 -10.44 16.66
CA ASP A 41 5.35 -10.12 16.94
C ASP A 41 4.56 -11.39 17.27
N SER A 42 4.75 -12.46 16.49
CA SER A 42 4.09 -13.75 16.69
C SER A 42 4.45 -14.37 18.04
N ALA A 43 5.74 -14.41 18.41
CA ALA A 43 6.21 -14.96 19.68
C ALA A 43 5.61 -14.21 20.88
N LEU A 44 5.65 -12.87 20.85
CA LEU A 44 5.10 -12.01 21.91
C LEU A 44 3.58 -12.20 22.07
N ARG A 45 2.84 -12.25 20.96
CA ARG A 45 1.38 -12.50 20.97
C ARG A 45 1.04 -13.90 21.47
N GLN A 46 1.79 -14.91 21.04
CA GLN A 46 1.58 -16.29 21.48
C GLN A 46 1.80 -16.42 22.98
N TRP A 47 2.85 -15.81 23.52
CA TRP A 47 3.09 -15.78 24.97
C TRP A 47 1.96 -15.08 25.72
N LYS A 48 1.55 -13.88 25.28
CA LYS A 48 0.44 -13.14 25.92
C LYS A 48 -0.86 -13.95 25.90
N LYS A 49 -1.16 -14.58 24.76
CA LYS A 49 -2.33 -15.47 24.59
C LYS A 49 -2.25 -16.68 25.53
N ALA A 50 -1.10 -17.34 25.62
CA ALA A 50 -0.91 -18.49 26.49
C ALA A 50 -1.14 -18.12 27.97
N VAL A 51 -0.56 -16.99 28.44
CA VAL A 51 -0.77 -16.52 29.82
C VAL A 51 -2.26 -16.29 30.11
N LEU A 52 -2.97 -15.61 29.22
CA LEU A 52 -4.41 -15.35 29.37
C LEU A 52 -5.24 -16.64 29.37
N GLN A 53 -4.92 -17.58 28.48
CA GLN A 53 -5.58 -18.89 28.43
C GLN A 53 -5.37 -19.69 29.72
N HIS A 54 -4.15 -19.70 30.27
CA HIS A 54 -3.87 -20.41 31.51
C HIS A 54 -4.57 -19.79 32.72
N VAL A 55 -4.73 -18.46 32.75
CA VAL A 55 -5.55 -17.78 33.76
C VAL A 55 -7.01 -18.22 33.67
N GLN A 56 -7.59 -18.23 32.47
CA GLN A 56 -8.98 -18.68 32.27
C GLN A 56 -9.17 -20.15 32.67
N VAL A 57 -8.27 -21.03 32.24
CA VAL A 57 -8.32 -22.46 32.61
C VAL A 57 -8.20 -22.65 34.12
N SER A 58 -7.42 -21.82 34.80
CA SER A 58 -7.31 -21.85 36.26
C SER A 58 -8.61 -21.45 36.95
N GLU A 59 -9.37 -20.50 36.40
CA GLU A 59 -10.68 -20.10 36.92
C GLU A 59 -11.71 -21.23 36.80
N GLU A 60 -11.69 -21.96 35.68
CA GLU A 60 -12.59 -23.08 35.42
C GLU A 60 -12.25 -24.33 36.25
N LYS A 61 -10.96 -24.70 36.31
CA LYS A 61 -10.52 -25.97 36.92
C LYS A 61 -10.25 -25.90 38.41
N ILE A 62 -9.85 -24.73 38.93
CA ILE A 62 -9.47 -24.55 40.34
C ILE A 62 -10.13 -23.29 40.90
N PRO A 63 -11.49 -23.25 40.98
CA PRO A 63 -12.22 -22.05 41.39
C PRO A 63 -11.93 -21.62 42.83
N ALA A 64 -11.46 -22.54 43.68
CA ALA A 64 -11.06 -22.24 45.05
C ALA A 64 -9.76 -21.42 45.14
N CYS A 65 -8.88 -21.49 44.13
CA CYS A 65 -7.62 -20.76 44.10
C CYS A 65 -7.21 -20.46 42.64
N PRO A 66 -7.92 -19.54 41.96
CA PRO A 66 -7.60 -19.19 40.59
C PRO A 66 -6.33 -18.34 40.51
N TRP A 67 -5.63 -18.41 39.38
CA TRP A 67 -4.48 -17.57 39.08
C TRP A 67 -4.93 -16.12 38.95
N ARG A 68 -4.62 -15.30 39.96
CA ARG A 68 -4.83 -13.86 39.91
C ARG A 68 -3.55 -13.18 39.42
N ILE A 69 -3.62 -12.58 38.23
CA ILE A 69 -2.54 -11.79 37.67
C ILE A 69 -2.94 -10.32 37.58
N ASP A 70 -1.96 -9.45 37.78
CA ASP A 70 -2.09 -8.03 37.49
C ASP A 70 -1.69 -7.81 36.02
N LYS A 71 -2.69 -7.73 35.15
CA LYS A 71 -2.50 -7.70 33.69
C LYS A 71 -1.67 -6.50 33.24
N ASP A 72 -1.92 -5.32 33.80
CA ASP A 72 -1.22 -4.10 33.41
C ASP A 72 0.26 -4.18 33.81
N SER A 73 0.51 -4.69 35.00
CA SER A 73 1.85 -4.89 35.54
C SER A 73 2.65 -5.92 34.73
N VAL A 74 2.01 -6.99 34.25
CA VAL A 74 2.67 -8.05 33.47
C VAL A 74 2.81 -7.70 31.99
N PHE A 75 1.82 -7.03 31.38
CA PHE A 75 1.76 -6.85 29.94
C PHE A 75 2.18 -5.46 29.44
N SER A 76 2.22 -4.43 30.27
CA SER A 76 2.54 -3.05 29.83
C SER A 76 3.80 -2.94 28.97
N ARG A 77 4.93 -3.50 29.41
CA ARG A 77 6.19 -3.49 28.64
C ARG A 77 6.10 -4.31 27.35
N ILE A 78 5.38 -5.43 27.39
CA ILE A 78 5.15 -6.30 26.23
C ILE A 78 4.28 -5.60 25.19
N ASP A 79 3.29 -4.83 25.63
CA ASP A 79 2.41 -4.07 24.74
C ASP A 79 3.15 -2.92 24.06
N ILE A 80 4.10 -2.29 24.76
CA ILE A 80 4.99 -1.29 24.18
C ILE A 80 5.87 -1.91 23.08
N ILE A 81 6.51 -3.05 23.33
CA ILE A 81 7.39 -3.65 22.31
C ILE A 81 6.59 -4.22 21.13
N LEU A 82 5.39 -4.77 21.37
CA LEU A 82 4.47 -5.17 20.30
C LEU A 82 4.14 -3.98 19.39
N LEU A 83 3.81 -2.82 19.97
CA LEU A 83 3.55 -1.61 19.21
C LEU A 83 4.78 -1.18 18.39
N ARG A 84 5.98 -1.23 18.98
CA ARG A 84 7.23 -0.86 18.30
C ARG A 84 7.55 -1.76 17.12
N VAL A 85 7.42 -3.07 17.30
CA VAL A 85 7.60 -4.07 16.22
C VAL A 85 6.62 -3.79 15.08
N GLN A 86 5.35 -3.48 15.40
CA GLN A 86 4.36 -3.10 14.40
C GLN A 86 4.73 -1.81 13.67
N GLN A 87 5.14 -0.76 14.38
CA GLN A 87 5.55 0.51 13.80
C GLN A 87 6.75 0.34 12.87
N MET A 88 7.76 -0.41 13.28
CA MET A 88 8.92 -0.72 12.42
C MET A 88 8.49 -1.46 11.16
N ARG A 89 7.62 -2.47 11.31
CA ARG A 89 7.09 -3.23 10.17
C ARG A 89 6.33 -2.33 9.19
N GLU A 90 5.51 -1.40 9.70
CA GLU A 90 4.81 -0.40 8.88
C GLU A 90 5.78 0.49 8.09
N ILE A 91 6.88 0.93 8.71
CA ILE A 91 7.92 1.74 8.04
C ILE A 91 8.58 0.93 6.91
N ILE A 92 8.98 -0.32 7.16
CA ILE A 92 9.63 -1.17 6.16
C ILE A 92 8.66 -1.53 5.01
N LEU A 93 7.39 -1.83 5.32
CA LEU A 93 6.37 -2.09 4.28
C LEU A 93 6.15 -0.84 3.40
N THR A 94 6.08 0.33 4.02
CA THR A 94 5.96 1.59 3.29
C THR A 94 7.19 1.82 2.41
N PHE A 95 8.39 1.48 2.88
CA PHE A 95 9.61 1.53 2.08
C PHE A 95 9.52 0.64 0.84
N VAL A 96 9.13 -0.63 0.98
CA VAL A 96 8.95 -1.53 -0.16
C VAL A 96 7.95 -0.96 -1.18
N CYS A 97 6.85 -0.38 -0.70
CA CYS A 97 5.88 0.28 -1.56
C CYS A 97 6.50 1.49 -2.27
N TYR A 98 7.03 2.47 -1.51
CA TYR A 98 7.47 3.75 -2.05
C TYR A 98 8.75 3.62 -2.89
N PHE A 99 9.56 2.59 -2.69
CA PHE A 99 10.70 2.31 -3.56
C PHE A 99 10.28 2.04 -5.01
N ARG A 100 9.04 1.56 -5.24
CA ARG A 100 8.48 1.40 -6.60
C ARG A 100 8.33 2.74 -7.33
N LEU A 101 8.20 3.86 -6.60
CA LEU A 101 8.05 5.20 -7.20
C LEU A 101 9.26 5.58 -8.07
N GLU A 102 10.44 5.01 -7.81
CA GLU A 102 11.64 5.22 -8.63
C GLU A 102 11.44 4.78 -10.09
N ARG A 103 10.63 3.74 -10.31
CA ARG A 103 10.39 3.14 -11.62
C ARG A 103 9.10 3.60 -12.30
N ILE A 104 8.24 4.29 -11.56
CA ILE A 104 6.97 4.75 -12.10
C ILE A 104 7.23 5.98 -12.96
N GLU A 105 6.80 5.91 -14.21
CA GLU A 105 6.83 7.05 -15.13
C GLU A 105 5.41 7.50 -15.42
N ILE A 106 5.13 8.79 -15.21
CA ILE A 106 3.84 9.38 -15.55
C ILE A 106 3.93 9.91 -16.98
N GLY A 107 3.13 9.31 -17.87
CA GLY A 107 3.01 9.72 -19.27
C GLY A 107 2.14 10.97 -19.47
N GLY A 108 1.87 11.28 -20.73
CA GLY A 108 0.90 12.32 -21.09
C GLY A 108 1.43 13.77 -21.07
N PRO A 109 0.57 14.75 -21.41
CA PRO A 109 0.97 16.14 -21.63
C PRO A 109 1.47 16.85 -20.36
N LYS A 110 1.03 16.39 -19.19
CA LYS A 110 1.50 16.88 -17.88
C LYS A 110 2.54 15.99 -17.21
N GLY A 111 2.95 14.89 -17.85
CA GLY A 111 3.84 13.87 -17.28
C GLY A 111 5.13 14.46 -16.70
N GLY A 112 5.80 15.35 -17.44
CA GLY A 112 7.06 15.96 -16.98
C GLY A 112 6.93 16.79 -15.68
N VAL A 113 5.80 17.46 -15.45
CA VAL A 113 5.57 18.23 -14.21
C VAL A 113 5.18 17.29 -13.06
N LEU A 114 4.33 16.29 -13.34
CA LEU A 114 3.87 15.32 -12.35
C LEU A 114 5.01 14.42 -11.88
N SER A 115 5.86 13.94 -12.80
CA SER A 115 7.05 13.14 -12.48
C SER A 115 8.05 13.92 -11.61
N LYS A 116 8.23 15.23 -11.83
CA LYS A 116 9.05 16.07 -10.94
C LYS A 116 8.47 16.18 -9.53
N ARG A 117 7.15 16.34 -9.40
CA ARG A 117 6.48 16.37 -8.10
C ARG A 117 6.60 15.03 -7.37
N MET A 118 6.48 13.93 -8.11
CA MET A 118 6.65 12.57 -7.58
C MET A 118 8.09 12.33 -7.12
N ALA A 119 9.09 12.73 -7.92
CA ALA A 119 10.50 12.65 -7.54
C ALA A 119 10.81 13.45 -6.26
N HIS A 120 10.16 14.61 -6.07
CA HIS A 120 10.29 15.37 -4.83
C HIS A 120 9.73 14.62 -3.62
N ILE A 121 8.55 13.99 -3.75
CA ILE A 121 7.98 13.14 -2.70
C ILE A 121 8.91 11.97 -2.38
N PHE A 122 9.45 11.31 -3.41
CA PHE A 122 10.39 10.21 -3.25
C PHE A 122 11.67 10.65 -2.51
N SER A 123 12.22 11.82 -2.85
CA SER A 123 13.39 12.37 -2.16
C SER A 123 13.11 12.70 -0.69
N GLU A 124 11.96 13.28 -0.37
CA GLU A 124 11.56 13.53 1.03
C GLU A 124 11.41 12.22 1.81
N PHE A 125 10.81 11.20 1.18
CA PHE A 125 10.66 9.87 1.74
C PHE A 125 12.02 9.24 2.03
N MET A 126 12.93 9.22 1.06
CA MET A 126 14.28 8.67 1.22
C MET A 126 15.05 9.38 2.34
N GLN A 127 14.94 10.71 2.44
CA GLN A 127 15.57 11.45 3.54
C GLN A 127 15.04 11.01 4.92
N GLN A 128 13.74 10.71 5.05
CA GLN A 128 13.19 10.18 6.29
C GLN A 128 13.61 8.74 6.56
N TYR A 129 13.73 7.91 5.53
CA TYR A 129 14.21 6.55 5.67
C TYR A 129 15.68 6.50 6.09
N ASP A 130 16.52 7.32 5.47
CA ASP A 130 17.95 7.48 5.83
C ASP A 130 18.11 8.01 7.26
N HIS A 131 17.20 8.87 7.71
CA HIS A 131 17.16 9.33 9.10
C HIS A 131 17.00 8.17 10.08
N PHE A 132 16.11 7.20 9.79
CA PHE A 132 15.98 5.98 10.60
C PHE A 132 17.23 5.09 10.53
N GLY A 133 17.88 4.99 9.37
CA GLY A 133 19.13 4.22 9.22
C GLY A 133 20.35 4.82 9.95
N GLY A 134 20.28 6.11 10.30
CA GLY A 134 21.32 6.85 11.01
C GLY A 134 21.09 7.02 12.52
N GLN A 135 20.01 6.47 13.07
CA GLN A 135 19.71 6.59 14.50
C GLN A 135 20.72 5.84 15.38
N THR A 136 20.97 6.40 16.57
CA THR A 136 21.88 5.80 17.57
C THR A 136 21.15 5.08 18.70
N TYR A 137 19.82 5.15 18.74
CA TYR A 137 19.00 4.52 19.76
C TYR A 137 18.45 3.16 19.29
N ASP A 138 18.09 2.30 20.24
CA ASP A 138 17.38 1.05 19.96
C ASP A 138 15.87 1.31 19.82
N ALA A 139 15.33 1.16 18.60
CA ALA A 139 13.91 1.36 18.33
C ALA A 139 13.02 0.34 19.08
N LEU A 140 13.57 -0.83 19.44
CA LEU A 140 12.87 -1.91 20.13
C LEU A 140 12.97 -1.82 21.67
N ASP A 141 13.76 -0.89 22.22
CA ASP A 141 13.85 -0.70 23.68
C ASP A 141 12.60 -0.01 24.23
N PRO A 142 11.78 -0.66 25.08
CA PRO A 142 10.57 -0.08 25.65
C PRO A 142 10.74 1.28 26.33
N GLU A 143 11.93 1.57 26.88
CA GLU A 143 12.23 2.82 27.59
C GLU A 143 12.59 3.98 26.65
N GLU A 144 12.90 3.70 25.39
CA GLU A 144 13.36 4.70 24.42
C GLU A 144 12.20 5.59 23.93
N GLN A 145 12.11 6.81 24.42
CA GLN A 145 11.03 7.73 24.06
C GLN A 145 11.23 8.41 22.70
N GLN A 146 12.46 8.48 22.20
CA GLN A 146 12.78 9.18 20.97
C GLN A 146 12.17 8.48 19.75
N PHE A 147 12.23 7.14 19.70
CA PHE A 147 11.59 6.37 18.63
C PHE A 147 10.09 6.66 18.51
N SER A 148 9.38 6.76 19.64
CA SER A 148 7.94 7.05 19.63
C SER A 148 7.62 8.40 18.98
N LYS A 149 8.48 9.41 19.21
CA LYS A 149 8.34 10.73 18.59
C LYS A 149 8.64 10.68 17.10
N ASP A 150 9.73 10.03 16.72
CA ASP A 150 10.15 9.92 15.32
C ASP A 150 9.15 9.10 14.50
N ALA A 151 8.61 8.01 15.05
CA ALA A 151 7.54 7.22 14.45
C ALA A 151 6.25 8.02 14.25
N GLN A 152 5.89 8.90 15.18
CA GLN A 152 4.73 9.78 15.04
C GLN A 152 4.94 10.82 13.94
N VAL A 153 6.12 11.45 13.88
CA VAL A 153 6.49 12.38 12.81
C VAL A 153 6.47 11.68 11.45
N TYR A 154 7.00 10.46 11.37
CA TYR A 154 6.95 9.64 10.16
C TYR A 154 5.51 9.37 9.73
N LYS A 155 4.63 8.99 10.66
CA LYS A 155 3.22 8.72 10.37
C LYS A 155 2.51 9.93 9.77
N ASP A 156 2.76 11.12 10.31
CA ASP A 156 2.17 12.37 9.80
C ASP A 156 2.72 12.72 8.41
N LYS A 157 4.02 12.52 8.18
CA LYS A 157 4.65 12.70 6.86
C LYS A 157 4.14 11.68 5.83
N SER A 158 4.00 10.42 6.22
CA SER A 158 3.47 9.33 5.37
C SER A 158 2.08 9.67 4.85
N ARG A 159 1.19 10.14 5.73
CA ARG A 159 -0.16 10.61 5.34
C ARG A 159 -0.11 11.79 4.37
N ASN A 160 0.82 12.72 4.56
CA ASN A 160 0.99 13.86 3.65
C ASN A 160 1.48 13.40 2.27
N TRP A 161 2.49 12.53 2.21
CA TRP A 161 3.00 11.99 0.95
C TRP A 161 1.91 11.24 0.18
N GLU A 162 1.14 10.40 0.85
CA GLU A 162 0.04 9.65 0.23
C GLU A 162 -1.04 10.59 -0.35
N ARG A 163 -1.42 11.65 0.38
CA ARG A 163 -2.35 12.66 -0.13
C ARG A 163 -1.81 13.37 -1.38
N ARG A 164 -0.51 13.72 -1.38
CA ARG A 164 0.14 14.34 -2.54
C ARG A 164 0.22 13.38 -3.73
N LEU A 165 0.52 12.11 -3.50
CA LEU A 165 0.49 11.07 -4.54
C LEU A 165 -0.93 10.89 -5.09
N THR A 166 -1.94 10.86 -4.24
CA THR A 166 -3.36 10.78 -4.65
C THR A 166 -3.75 11.96 -5.56
N ALA A 167 -3.29 13.17 -5.22
CA ALA A 167 -3.51 14.35 -6.05
C ALA A 167 -2.79 14.26 -7.41
N ILE A 168 -1.56 13.74 -7.43
CA ILE A 168 -0.81 13.49 -8.67
C ILE A 168 -1.55 12.48 -9.56
N VAL A 169 -2.00 11.36 -9.00
CA VAL A 169 -2.74 10.33 -9.75
C VAL A 169 -4.05 10.91 -10.29
N SER A 170 -4.78 11.66 -9.47
CA SER A 170 -6.01 12.34 -9.87
C SER A 170 -5.78 13.32 -11.02
N GLU A 171 -4.72 14.12 -10.97
CA GLU A 171 -4.37 15.07 -12.04
C GLU A 171 -3.91 14.34 -13.31
N SER A 172 -3.16 13.23 -13.20
CA SER A 172 -2.78 12.43 -14.36
C SER A 172 -4.00 11.85 -15.07
N LEU A 173 -4.95 11.28 -14.32
CA LEU A 173 -6.16 10.66 -14.86
C LEU A 173 -7.06 11.63 -15.62
N GLU A 174 -7.08 12.90 -15.21
CA GLU A 174 -7.82 13.94 -15.93
C GLU A 174 -7.12 14.39 -17.22
N SER A 175 -5.79 14.27 -17.28
CA SER A 175 -5.00 14.69 -18.44
C SER A 175 -4.88 13.62 -19.54
N GLU A 176 -5.17 12.36 -19.22
CA GLU A 176 -5.03 11.24 -20.14
C GLU A 176 -6.11 11.26 -21.25
N PRO A 177 -5.71 11.26 -22.54
CA PRO A 177 -6.66 11.30 -23.66
C PRO A 177 -7.37 9.95 -23.87
N SER A 178 -6.71 8.84 -23.54
CA SER A 178 -7.24 7.48 -23.73
C SER A 178 -7.62 6.82 -22.40
N VAL A 179 -8.76 6.13 -22.39
CA VAL A 179 -9.22 5.33 -21.24
C VAL A 179 -8.24 4.21 -20.89
N VAL A 180 -7.59 3.61 -21.90
CA VAL A 180 -6.56 2.56 -21.69
C VAL A 180 -5.35 3.11 -20.95
N SER A 181 -4.90 4.32 -21.31
CA SER A 181 -3.75 4.97 -20.66
C SER A 181 -4.06 5.34 -19.20
N ALA A 182 -5.30 5.77 -18.94
CA ALA A 182 -5.79 6.03 -17.60
C ALA A 182 -5.77 4.76 -16.72
N PHE A 183 -6.22 3.61 -17.23
CA PHE A 183 -6.14 2.35 -16.49
C PHE A 183 -4.71 1.89 -16.20
N LYS A 184 -3.80 1.97 -17.19
CA LYS A 184 -2.37 1.71 -16.96
C LYS A 184 -1.76 2.60 -15.88
N THR A 185 -2.22 3.84 -15.80
CA THR A 185 -1.78 4.76 -14.75
C THR A 185 -2.27 4.26 -13.38
N ILE A 186 -3.53 3.84 -13.26
CA ILE A 186 -4.07 3.27 -12.01
C ILE A 186 -3.28 2.04 -11.58
N ASP A 187 -3.03 1.11 -12.51
CA ASP A 187 -2.24 -0.11 -12.26
C ASP A 187 -0.84 0.22 -11.75
N SER A 188 -0.22 1.27 -12.29
CA SER A 188 1.13 1.68 -11.89
C SER A 188 1.18 2.14 -10.42
N PHE A 189 0.08 2.69 -9.90
CA PHE A 189 -0.03 3.15 -8.51
C PHE A 189 -0.74 2.17 -7.58
N GLU A 190 -1.08 0.97 -8.05
CA GLU A 190 -1.74 -0.06 -7.24
C GLU A 190 -0.88 -0.45 -6.03
N GLY A 191 -1.50 -0.50 -4.85
CA GLY A 191 -0.84 -0.83 -3.58
C GLY A 191 -0.02 0.31 -2.96
N LEU A 192 0.14 1.46 -3.64
CA LEU A 192 0.74 2.67 -3.05
C LEU A 192 -0.28 3.52 -2.29
N LEU A 193 -1.54 3.46 -2.70
CA LEU A 193 -2.63 4.28 -2.18
C LEU A 193 -3.60 3.38 -1.39
N ASN A 194 -3.42 3.33 -0.06
CA ASN A 194 -4.09 2.39 0.83
C ASN A 194 -4.99 3.05 1.88
N SER A 195 -4.95 4.37 2.02
CA SER A 195 -5.88 5.13 2.85
C SER A 195 -7.29 5.09 2.27
N GLU A 196 -8.29 5.15 3.15
CA GLU A 196 -9.70 5.20 2.74
C GLU A 196 -9.98 6.45 1.90
N GLU A 197 -9.36 7.58 2.25
CA GLU A 197 -9.50 8.84 1.53
C GLU A 197 -8.96 8.74 0.10
N ALA A 198 -7.80 8.11 -0.10
CA ALA A 198 -7.24 7.90 -1.43
C ALA A 198 -8.09 6.96 -2.27
N ARG A 199 -8.57 5.86 -1.68
CA ARG A 199 -9.46 4.91 -2.37
C ARG A 199 -10.76 5.55 -2.81
N HIS A 200 -11.38 6.36 -1.94
CA HIS A 200 -12.61 7.06 -2.27
C HIS A 200 -12.42 8.08 -3.40
N GLU A 201 -11.29 8.79 -3.44
CA GLU A 201 -10.99 9.73 -4.52
C GLU A 201 -10.74 9.00 -5.84
N LEU A 202 -9.99 7.89 -5.83
CA LEU A 202 -9.78 7.04 -7.01
C LEU A 202 -11.10 6.46 -7.53
N GLN A 203 -11.99 6.02 -6.64
CA GLN A 203 -13.28 5.46 -7.03
C GLN A 203 -14.12 6.48 -7.80
N LYS A 204 -14.14 7.75 -7.38
CA LYS A 204 -14.82 8.82 -8.13
C LYS A 204 -14.23 9.00 -9.53
N LYS A 205 -12.89 8.95 -9.65
CA LYS A 205 -12.22 9.07 -10.95
C LYS A 205 -12.52 7.86 -11.85
N LEU A 206 -12.57 6.65 -11.28
CA LEU A 206 -12.97 5.43 -11.97
C LEU A 206 -14.39 5.54 -12.54
N SER A 207 -15.36 6.05 -11.77
CA SER A 207 -16.72 6.28 -12.26
C SER A 207 -16.74 7.18 -13.50
N ARG A 208 -15.96 8.26 -13.48
CA ARG A 208 -15.82 9.18 -14.63
C ARG A 208 -15.14 8.52 -15.83
N LEU A 209 -14.18 7.62 -15.61
CA LEU A 209 -13.56 6.83 -16.69
C LEU A 209 -14.57 5.88 -17.33
N PHE A 210 -15.47 5.28 -16.54
CA PHE A 210 -16.54 4.44 -17.08
C PHE A 210 -17.55 5.23 -17.92
N GLU A 211 -17.90 6.45 -17.51
CA GLU A 211 -18.72 7.35 -18.34
C GLU A 211 -18.03 7.67 -19.67
N ARG A 212 -16.73 7.97 -19.65
CA ARG A 212 -15.94 8.19 -20.89
C ARG A 212 -15.94 6.95 -21.77
N LEU A 213 -15.75 5.76 -21.21
CA LEU A 213 -15.82 4.50 -21.96
C LEU A 213 -17.19 4.30 -22.61
N ALA A 214 -18.28 4.55 -21.86
CA ALA A 214 -19.64 4.47 -22.39
C ALA A 214 -19.85 5.43 -23.56
N THR A 215 -19.36 6.67 -23.46
CA THR A 215 -19.45 7.64 -24.57
C THR A 215 -18.61 7.23 -25.79
N GLU A 216 -17.46 6.58 -25.59
CA GLU A 216 -16.64 6.05 -26.69
C GLU A 216 -17.37 4.92 -27.43
N ILE A 217 -17.97 3.99 -26.69
CA ILE A 217 -18.78 2.90 -27.25
C ILE A 217 -19.96 3.45 -28.03
N GLN A 218 -20.70 4.41 -27.47
CA GLN A 218 -21.83 5.06 -28.16
C GLN A 218 -21.39 5.77 -29.45
N THR A 219 -20.24 6.43 -29.43
CA THR A 219 -19.68 7.10 -30.62
C THR A 219 -19.36 6.11 -31.73
N VAL A 220 -18.73 4.98 -31.39
CA VAL A 220 -18.43 3.92 -32.36
C VAL A 220 -19.69 3.23 -32.87
N GLN A 221 -20.66 2.97 -31.99
CA GLN A 221 -21.96 2.42 -32.38
C GLN A 221 -22.70 3.34 -33.36
N LYS A 222 -22.68 4.66 -33.12
CA LYS A 222 -23.24 5.66 -34.02
C LYS A 222 -22.53 5.63 -35.37
N ALA A 223 -21.20 5.66 -35.37
CA ALA A 223 -20.40 5.59 -36.60
C ALA A 223 -20.70 4.33 -37.43
N PHE A 224 -20.83 3.17 -36.76
CA PHE A 224 -21.22 1.92 -37.42
C PHE A 224 -22.63 2.01 -38.03
N THR A 225 -23.60 2.51 -37.27
CA THR A 225 -25.01 2.57 -37.70
C THR A 225 -25.22 3.50 -38.90
N GLU A 226 -24.54 4.66 -38.90
CA GLU A 226 -24.60 5.63 -39.99
C GLU A 226 -23.83 5.16 -41.24
N GLY A 227 -22.70 4.47 -41.05
CA GLY A 227 -21.83 4.03 -42.15
C GLY A 227 -22.13 2.66 -42.73
N LYS A 228 -23.03 1.85 -42.13
CA LYS A 228 -23.23 0.44 -42.56
C LYS A 228 -23.71 0.29 -44.00
N GLU A 229 -24.54 1.22 -44.48
CA GLU A 229 -25.12 1.18 -45.83
C GLU A 229 -24.15 1.76 -46.88
N ASN A 230 -23.27 2.67 -46.47
CA ASN A 230 -22.28 3.30 -47.33
C ASN A 230 -20.96 3.54 -46.57
N PRO A 231 -20.14 2.48 -46.40
CA PRO A 231 -18.92 2.58 -45.59
C PRO A 231 -17.86 3.47 -46.26
N PRO A 232 -16.94 4.04 -45.46
CA PRO A 232 -15.87 4.88 -45.98
C PRO A 232 -15.03 4.13 -47.03
N LYS A 233 -14.70 4.81 -48.13
CA LYS A 233 -13.80 4.26 -49.17
C LYS A 233 -12.36 4.58 -48.81
N PHE A 234 -11.54 3.55 -48.64
CA PHE A 234 -10.10 3.71 -48.39
C PHE A 234 -9.33 3.75 -49.70
N TYR A 235 -8.37 4.65 -49.77
CA TYR A 235 -7.45 4.74 -50.90
C TYR A 235 -6.62 3.45 -50.98
N ASN A 236 -6.44 2.90 -52.19
CA ASN A 236 -5.68 1.67 -52.44
C ASN A 236 -6.26 0.37 -51.83
N PHE A 237 -7.53 0.34 -51.43
CA PHE A 237 -8.21 -0.89 -51.00
C PHE A 237 -9.29 -1.34 -52.01
N PRO A 238 -9.38 -2.65 -52.31
CA PRO A 238 -10.58 -3.21 -52.94
C PRO A 238 -11.82 -2.96 -52.06
N PHE A 239 -12.98 -2.68 -52.68
CA PHE A 239 -14.19 -2.26 -51.94
C PHE A 239 -14.56 -3.19 -50.78
N LEU A 240 -14.72 -4.49 -51.04
CA LEU A 240 -15.08 -5.48 -50.01
C LEU A 240 -14.04 -5.55 -48.87
N ALA A 241 -12.75 -5.51 -49.21
CA ALA A 241 -11.67 -5.50 -48.23
C ALA A 241 -11.68 -4.22 -47.37
N GLY A 242 -11.99 -3.07 -47.98
CA GLY A 242 -12.16 -1.80 -47.27
C GLY A 242 -13.33 -1.80 -46.29
N CYS A 243 -14.47 -2.40 -46.67
CA CYS A 243 -15.62 -2.55 -45.77
C CYS A 243 -15.28 -3.42 -44.56
N VAL A 244 -14.64 -4.58 -44.77
CA VAL A 244 -14.21 -5.46 -43.68
C VAL A 244 -13.20 -4.76 -42.78
N TRP A 245 -12.23 -4.06 -43.37
CA TRP A 245 -11.23 -3.30 -42.62
C TRP A 245 -11.86 -2.20 -41.77
N TRP A 246 -12.88 -1.49 -42.28
CA TRP A 246 -13.59 -0.47 -41.50
C TRP A 246 -14.28 -1.05 -40.27
N VAL A 247 -15.04 -2.14 -40.42
CA VAL A 247 -15.69 -2.81 -39.29
C VAL A 247 -14.65 -3.31 -38.30
N HIS A 248 -13.58 -3.93 -38.79
CA HIS A 248 -12.46 -4.37 -37.96
C HIS A 248 -11.81 -3.19 -37.21
N SER A 249 -11.64 -2.03 -37.85
CA SER A 249 -11.05 -0.83 -37.22
C SER A 249 -11.90 -0.28 -36.08
N LEU A 250 -13.24 -0.29 -36.23
CA LEU A 250 -14.17 0.13 -35.18
C LEU A 250 -14.14 -0.84 -33.99
N ALA A 251 -14.13 -2.14 -34.25
CA ALA A 251 -14.01 -3.16 -33.22
C ALA A 251 -12.66 -3.09 -32.49
N SER A 252 -11.56 -2.99 -33.25
CA SER A 252 -10.19 -2.89 -32.73
C SER A 252 -9.97 -1.65 -31.86
N ARG A 253 -10.75 -0.59 -32.08
CA ARG A 253 -10.68 0.63 -31.27
C ARG A 253 -11.29 0.44 -29.88
N ILE A 254 -12.40 -0.29 -29.75
CA ILE A 254 -13.09 -0.49 -28.48
C ILE A 254 -12.44 -1.62 -27.67
N GLU A 255 -11.95 -2.67 -28.35
CA GLU A 255 -11.50 -3.91 -27.72
C GLU A 255 -10.47 -3.72 -26.59
N PRO A 256 -9.42 -2.88 -26.72
CA PRO A 256 -8.45 -2.67 -25.64
C PRO A 256 -9.07 -1.99 -24.40
N SER A 257 -9.95 -1.01 -24.62
CA SER A 257 -10.63 -0.29 -23.54
C SER A 257 -11.59 -1.23 -22.79
N MET A 258 -12.27 -2.13 -23.51
CA MET A 258 -13.13 -3.16 -22.91
C MET A 258 -12.36 -4.24 -22.16
N LYS A 259 -11.21 -4.68 -22.69
CA LYS A 259 -10.34 -5.63 -21.97
C LYS A 259 -9.83 -5.04 -20.66
N SER A 260 -9.39 -3.79 -20.70
CA SER A 260 -8.93 -3.07 -19.49
C SER A 260 -10.07 -2.90 -18.48
N PHE A 261 -11.28 -2.59 -18.96
CA PHE A 261 -12.47 -2.53 -18.12
C PHE A 261 -12.77 -3.86 -17.42
N LEU A 262 -12.78 -4.98 -18.16
CA LEU A 262 -13.06 -6.30 -17.58
C LEU A 262 -12.03 -6.75 -16.54
N GLN A 263 -10.82 -6.19 -16.56
CA GLN A 263 -9.80 -6.47 -15.55
C GLN A 263 -9.99 -5.66 -14.26
N HIS A 264 -10.83 -4.61 -14.28
CA HIS A 264 -11.01 -3.67 -13.17
C HIS A 264 -12.47 -3.51 -12.72
N ALA A 265 -13.39 -4.27 -13.33
CA ALA A 265 -14.81 -4.36 -12.98
C ALA A 265 -15.05 -5.51 -11.99
#